data_AF-A0A2S5RCW0-F1
#
_entry.id   AF-A0A2S5RCW0-F1
#
_cell.length_a   1.000
_cell.length_b   1.000
_cell.length_c   1.000
_cell.angle_alpha   90.00
_cell.angle_beta   90.00
_cell.angle_gamma   90.00
#
_symmetry.space_group_name_H-M   'P 1'
#
loop_
_entity.id
_entity.type
_entity.pdbx_description
1 polymer ?
#
loop_
_entity_poly.entity_id
_entity_poly.type
_entity_poly.pdbx_seq_one_letter_code
_entity_poly.pdbx_strand_id
1 'polypeptide(L)'
;MNDKILLKDVLDHSIMEWFKMASNAELNKVKENLQVIKSNLPMIEKTFNLDSELMKTENQFLAANTIADVKYITNRPEVNLENMMLGDMNKLMENIVSNMFGAFFKNINSILKIRNVLDEKIGLTEAIDQIDKTDIEYLFFVELKNIEDKLGALIHANKEDYDNIFADFDEMVKSKDLKLINQKNEIIQRYYLKLKPNHVMENIMMGGTDELQTELVSFQNVIGVVGEIELFIKLFKIIEQKI
;
A
#
# COMPACT_ATOMS: atom_id res chain seq x y z
N MET A 1 22.38 34.59 -7.68
CA MET A 1 21.41 34.32 -6.59
C MET A 1 21.32 32.81 -6.50
N ASN A 2 21.58 32.22 -5.33
CA ASN A 2 21.26 30.80 -5.12
C ASN A 2 19.75 30.73 -4.90
N ASP A 3 19.04 30.02 -5.75
CA ASP A 3 17.61 29.80 -5.56
C ASP A 3 17.40 28.99 -4.28
N LYS A 4 16.54 29.51 -3.41
CA LYS A 4 16.23 28.91 -2.11
C LYS A 4 15.39 27.65 -2.38
N ILE A 5 15.90 26.47 -2.02
CA ILE A 5 15.17 25.20 -2.17
C ILE A 5 14.07 25.13 -1.10
N LEU A 6 12.81 24.97 -1.53
CA LEU A 6 11.68 24.90 -0.63
C LEU A 6 11.40 23.45 -0.20
N LEU A 7 10.78 23.29 0.98
CA LEU A 7 10.30 21.98 1.47
C LEU A 7 9.39 21.31 0.43
N LYS A 8 8.53 22.08 -0.24
CA LYS A 8 7.70 21.60 -1.35
C LYS A 8 8.50 20.90 -2.43
N ASP A 9 9.64 21.48 -2.84
CA ASP A 9 10.40 20.98 -3.97
C ASP A 9 11.02 19.62 -3.63
N VAL A 10 11.55 19.48 -2.41
CA VAL A 10 12.11 18.22 -1.91
C VAL A 10 11.03 17.15 -1.76
N LEU A 11 9.88 17.50 -1.18
CA LEU A 11 8.78 16.57 -0.95
C LEU A 11 8.11 16.13 -2.24
N ASP A 12 7.72 17.06 -3.10
CA ASP A 12 7.02 16.75 -4.35
C ASP A 12 7.93 15.88 -5.24
N HIS A 13 9.22 16.24 -5.34
CA HIS A 13 10.19 15.43 -6.08
C HIS A 13 10.36 14.01 -5.50
N SER A 14 10.47 13.89 -4.17
CA SER A 14 10.61 12.59 -3.49
C SER A 14 9.38 11.71 -3.63
N ILE A 15 8.18 12.28 -3.51
CA ILE A 15 6.93 11.55 -3.72
C ILE A 15 6.83 11.07 -5.17
N MET A 16 7.21 11.90 -6.15
CA MET A 16 7.16 11.47 -7.55
C MET A 16 8.16 10.35 -7.85
N GLU A 17 9.37 10.42 -7.31
CA GLU A 17 10.36 9.33 -7.41
C GLU A 17 9.85 8.04 -6.77
N TRP A 18 9.41 8.13 -5.51
CA TRP A 18 8.83 7.03 -4.76
C TRP A 18 7.65 6.40 -5.49
N PHE A 19 6.71 7.21 -6.00
CA PHE A 19 5.52 6.73 -6.70
C PHE A 19 5.89 5.93 -7.94
N LYS A 20 6.86 6.39 -8.75
CA LYS A 20 7.33 5.65 -9.93
C LYS A 20 7.96 4.31 -9.55
N MET A 21 8.79 4.29 -8.52
CA MET A 21 9.41 3.05 -8.01
C MET A 21 8.36 2.06 -7.50
N ALA A 22 7.45 2.53 -6.66
CA ALA A 22 6.41 1.71 -6.06
C ALA A 22 5.43 1.18 -7.11
N SER A 23 5.04 2.03 -8.07
CA SER A 23 4.12 1.65 -9.16
C SER A 23 4.74 0.62 -10.10
N ASN A 24 6.04 0.73 -10.40
CA ASN A 24 6.75 -0.28 -11.19
C ASN A 24 6.82 -1.63 -10.46
N ALA A 25 7.07 -1.62 -9.16
CA ALA A 25 7.06 -2.84 -8.36
C ALA A 25 5.68 -3.51 -8.36
N GLU A 26 4.62 -2.74 -8.17
CA GLU A 26 3.24 -3.28 -8.19
C GLU A 26 2.84 -3.76 -9.60
N LEU A 27 3.22 -3.04 -10.67
CA LEU A 27 3.01 -3.49 -12.04
C LEU A 27 3.64 -4.86 -12.30
N ASN A 28 4.87 -5.09 -11.83
CA ASN A 28 5.56 -6.37 -12.01
C ASN A 28 4.86 -7.50 -11.25
N LYS A 29 4.44 -7.23 -10.01
CA LYS A 29 3.64 -8.19 -9.22
C LYS A 29 2.31 -8.52 -9.89
N VAL A 30 1.60 -7.53 -10.42
CA VAL A 30 0.35 -7.74 -11.16
C VAL A 30 0.61 -8.50 -12.46
N LYS A 31 1.70 -8.20 -13.18
CA LYS A 31 2.15 -8.98 -14.37
C LYS A 31 2.30 -10.46 -14.03
N GLU A 32 3.01 -10.77 -12.93
CA GLU A 32 3.21 -12.15 -12.46
C GLU A 32 1.88 -12.83 -12.13
N ASN A 33 1.00 -12.16 -11.37
CA ASN A 33 -0.32 -12.69 -11.02
C ASN A 33 -1.18 -12.95 -12.26
N LEU A 34 -1.16 -12.04 -13.24
CA LEU A 34 -1.90 -12.20 -14.50
C LEU A 34 -1.37 -13.37 -15.33
N GLN A 35 -0.05 -13.60 -15.36
CA GLN A 35 0.53 -14.77 -16.05
C GLN A 35 0.05 -16.09 -15.43
N VAL A 36 -0.01 -16.16 -14.09
CA VAL A 36 -0.57 -17.32 -13.39
C VAL A 36 -2.05 -17.53 -13.78
N ILE A 37 -2.86 -16.46 -13.80
CA ILE A 37 -4.27 -16.55 -14.20
C ILE A 37 -4.40 -17.03 -15.66
N LYS A 38 -3.63 -16.46 -16.59
CA LYS A 38 -3.63 -16.87 -18.01
C LYS A 38 -3.30 -18.35 -18.17
N SER A 39 -2.28 -18.83 -17.45
CA SER A 39 -1.86 -20.23 -17.51
C SER A 39 -2.93 -21.22 -17.01
N ASN A 40 -3.75 -20.80 -16.03
CA ASN A 40 -4.80 -21.63 -15.44
C ASN A 40 -6.16 -21.48 -16.16
N LEU A 41 -6.37 -20.38 -16.88
CA LEU A 41 -7.62 -20.06 -17.58
C LEU A 41 -7.36 -19.58 -19.03
N PRO A 42 -6.80 -20.43 -19.91
CA PRO A 42 -6.39 -20.04 -21.27
C PRO A 42 -7.54 -19.59 -22.18
N MET A 43 -8.80 -19.86 -21.82
CA MET A 43 -9.96 -19.31 -22.52
C MET A 43 -10.10 -17.79 -22.33
N ILE A 44 -9.61 -17.22 -21.21
CA ILE A 44 -9.70 -15.78 -20.92
C ILE A 44 -8.84 -14.96 -21.89
N GLU A 45 -7.65 -15.46 -22.24
CA GLU A 45 -6.74 -14.77 -23.18
C GLU A 45 -7.30 -14.69 -24.61
N LYS A 46 -8.11 -15.69 -25.02
CA LYS A 46 -8.77 -15.67 -26.33
C LYS A 46 -9.92 -14.68 -26.43
N THR A 47 -10.45 -14.22 -25.29
CA THR A 47 -11.61 -13.33 -25.23
C THR A 47 -11.23 -11.90 -24.81
N PHE A 48 -10.13 -11.72 -24.06
CA PHE A 48 -9.72 -10.40 -23.56
C PHE A 48 -8.22 -10.17 -23.63
N ASN A 49 -7.85 -8.97 -24.07
CA ASN A 49 -6.47 -8.51 -24.11
C ASN A 49 -6.07 -7.90 -22.75
N LEU A 50 -5.83 -8.75 -21.76
CA LEU A 50 -5.33 -8.38 -20.42
C LEU A 50 -4.06 -7.51 -20.48
N ASP A 51 -3.22 -7.74 -21.48
CA ASP A 51 -2.00 -6.96 -21.67
C ASP A 51 -2.32 -5.50 -22.03
N SER A 52 -3.41 -5.26 -22.77
CA SER A 52 -3.85 -3.90 -23.09
C SER A 52 -4.33 -3.12 -21.86
N GLU A 53 -5.08 -3.74 -20.94
CA GLU A 53 -5.53 -3.06 -19.70
C GLU A 53 -4.38 -2.74 -18.76
N LEU A 54 -3.45 -3.67 -18.67
CA LEU A 54 -2.22 -3.46 -17.93
C LEU A 54 -1.37 -2.34 -18.54
N MET A 55 -1.24 -2.29 -19.87
CA MET A 55 -0.58 -1.19 -20.57
C MET A 55 -1.26 0.17 -20.33
N LYS A 56 -2.60 0.23 -20.25
CA LYS A 56 -3.30 1.48 -19.89
C LYS A 56 -2.89 1.97 -18.51
N THR A 57 -2.81 1.06 -17.53
CA THR A 57 -2.40 1.40 -16.16
C THR A 57 -0.93 1.82 -16.11
N GLU A 58 -0.05 1.10 -16.82
CA GLU A 58 1.37 1.45 -16.97
C GLU A 58 1.54 2.84 -17.58
N ASN A 59 0.83 3.15 -18.66
CA ASN A 59 0.84 4.47 -19.29
C ASN A 59 0.34 5.58 -18.34
N GLN A 60 -0.64 5.30 -17.49
CA GLN A 60 -1.12 6.26 -16.50
C GLN A 60 -0.08 6.55 -15.43
N PHE A 61 0.63 5.53 -14.93
CA PHE A 61 1.73 5.72 -13.98
C PHE A 61 2.88 6.51 -14.60
N LEU A 62 3.23 6.23 -15.85
CA LEU A 62 4.27 6.95 -16.59
C LEU A 62 3.88 8.41 -16.88
N ALA A 63 2.59 8.67 -17.11
CA ALA A 63 2.07 10.01 -17.38
C ALA A 63 1.94 10.88 -16.12
N ALA A 64 2.03 10.31 -14.91
CA ALA A 64 1.99 11.07 -13.67
C ALA A 64 3.25 11.93 -13.52
N ASN A 65 3.07 13.26 -13.52
CA ASN A 65 4.16 14.23 -13.39
C ASN A 65 4.03 15.12 -12.16
N THR A 66 2.85 15.16 -11.54
CA THR A 66 2.55 15.98 -10.36
C THR A 66 1.86 15.16 -9.28
N ILE A 67 1.88 15.67 -8.05
CA ILE A 67 1.11 15.10 -6.93
C ILE A 67 -0.38 15.07 -7.22
N ALA A 68 -0.89 16.05 -7.99
CA ALA A 68 -2.29 16.07 -8.40
C ALA A 68 -2.63 14.90 -9.32
N ASP A 69 -1.72 14.55 -10.25
CA ASP A 69 -1.89 13.38 -11.12
C ASP A 69 -1.89 12.09 -10.32
N VAL A 70 -0.97 11.95 -9.36
CA VAL A 70 -0.91 10.78 -8.46
C VAL A 70 -2.22 10.65 -7.69
N LYS A 71 -2.72 11.73 -7.08
CA LYS A 71 -4.02 11.74 -6.38
C LYS A 71 -5.16 11.38 -7.32
N TYR A 72 -5.19 11.90 -8.54
CA TYR A 72 -6.21 11.57 -9.53
C TYR A 72 -6.22 10.09 -9.91
N ILE A 73 -5.04 9.52 -10.17
CA ILE A 73 -4.90 8.10 -10.56
C ILE A 73 -5.32 7.17 -9.42
N THR A 74 -4.95 7.53 -8.19
CA THR A 74 -5.15 6.68 -7.01
C THR A 74 -6.53 6.86 -6.38
N ASN A 75 -7.24 7.96 -6.64
CA ASN A 75 -8.58 8.21 -6.09
C ASN A 75 -9.69 7.56 -6.95
N ARG A 76 -9.50 6.29 -7.32
CA ARG A 76 -10.50 5.51 -8.04
C ARG A 76 -11.45 4.83 -7.06
N PRO A 77 -12.77 4.93 -7.26
CA PRO A 77 -13.71 4.17 -6.46
C PRO A 77 -13.45 2.67 -6.65
N GLU A 78 -13.47 1.91 -5.56
CA GLU A 78 -13.50 0.46 -5.65
C GLU A 78 -14.79 0.05 -6.36
N VAL A 79 -14.64 -0.71 -7.44
CA VAL A 79 -15.79 -1.19 -8.18
C VAL A 79 -16.35 -2.38 -7.40
N ASN A 80 -17.53 -2.20 -6.79
CA ASN A 80 -18.21 -3.28 -6.08
C ASN A 80 -18.50 -4.42 -7.07
N LEU A 81 -17.86 -5.57 -6.82
CA LEU A 81 -18.00 -6.81 -7.59
C LEU A 81 -19.45 -7.33 -7.55
N GLU A 82 -20.25 -7.01 -6.53
CA GLU A 82 -21.66 -7.44 -6.42
C GLU A 82 -22.58 -6.77 -7.44
N ASN A 83 -22.22 -5.59 -7.95
CA ASN A 83 -22.97 -4.89 -8.99
C ASN A 83 -22.63 -5.39 -10.41
N MET A 84 -21.82 -6.44 -10.52
CA MET A 84 -21.46 -7.08 -11.79
C MET A 84 -22.63 -7.91 -12.31
N MET A 85 -23.58 -7.26 -12.98
CA MET A 85 -24.58 -7.99 -13.75
C MET A 85 -23.87 -8.83 -14.83
N LEU A 86 -24.09 -10.15 -14.75
CA LEU A 86 -23.72 -11.15 -15.74
C LEU A 86 -24.08 -10.67 -17.16
N GLY A 87 -23.07 -10.38 -17.99
CA GLY A 87 -23.28 -10.04 -19.40
C GLY A 87 -22.14 -9.30 -20.08
N ASP A 88 -21.34 -8.50 -19.35
CA ASP A 88 -20.23 -7.74 -19.92
C ASP A 88 -18.88 -8.20 -19.35
N MET A 89 -18.36 -9.26 -19.95
CA MET A 89 -17.07 -9.84 -19.58
C MET A 89 -15.89 -8.86 -19.81
N ASN A 90 -16.02 -7.82 -20.66
CA ASN A 90 -14.98 -6.78 -20.80
C ASN A 90 -14.84 -5.99 -19.49
N LYS A 91 -15.97 -5.51 -18.96
CA LYS A 91 -16.00 -4.76 -17.70
C LYS A 91 -15.53 -5.60 -16.53
N LEU A 92 -15.85 -6.90 -16.50
CA LEU A 92 -15.33 -7.82 -15.50
C LEU A 92 -13.80 -7.82 -15.47
N MET A 93 -13.15 -7.91 -16.63
CA MET A 93 -11.69 -7.98 -16.72
C MET A 93 -11.01 -6.63 -16.45
N GLU A 94 -11.57 -5.51 -16.92
CA GLU A 94 -11.11 -4.15 -16.56
C GLU A 94 -11.14 -3.96 -15.04
N ASN A 95 -12.21 -4.43 -14.40
CA ASN A 95 -12.38 -4.35 -12.95
C ASN A 95 -11.43 -5.30 -12.19
N ILE A 96 -11.10 -6.49 -12.73
CA ILE A 96 -10.10 -7.38 -12.12
C ILE A 96 -8.74 -6.69 -12.06
N VAL A 97 -8.28 -6.12 -13.18
CA VAL A 97 -7.01 -5.38 -13.19
C VAL A 97 -7.08 -4.17 -12.26
N SER A 98 -8.17 -3.40 -12.29
CA SER A 98 -8.35 -2.25 -11.40
C SER A 98 -8.34 -2.65 -9.91
N ASN A 99 -8.98 -3.77 -9.55
CA ASN A 99 -9.03 -4.27 -8.18
C ASN A 99 -7.69 -4.83 -7.71
N MET A 100 -6.87 -5.39 -8.61
CA MET A 100 -5.50 -5.81 -8.29
C MET A 100 -4.64 -4.64 -7.80
N PHE A 101 -4.90 -3.41 -8.28
CA PHE A 101 -4.24 -2.19 -7.80
C PHE A 101 -5.00 -1.49 -6.65
N GLY A 102 -6.18 -1.95 -6.27
CA GLY A 102 -7.06 -1.23 -5.31
C GLY A 102 -6.39 -1.00 -3.95
N ALA A 103 -5.81 -2.04 -3.36
CA ALA A 103 -5.07 -1.93 -2.09
C ALA A 103 -3.86 -1.00 -2.20
N PHE A 104 -3.12 -1.09 -3.32
CA PHE A 104 -1.99 -0.21 -3.59
C PHE A 104 -2.41 1.27 -3.66
N PHE A 105 -3.49 1.58 -4.37
CA PHE A 105 -4.02 2.94 -4.47
C PHE A 105 -4.52 3.50 -3.14
N LYS A 106 -5.20 2.69 -2.33
CA LYS A 106 -5.60 3.07 -0.97
C LYS A 106 -4.39 3.44 -0.11
N ASN A 107 -3.36 2.60 -0.15
CA ASN A 107 -2.14 2.82 0.62
C ASN A 107 -1.41 4.08 0.18
N ILE A 108 -1.30 4.35 -1.13
CA ILE A 108 -0.72 5.60 -1.62
C ILE A 108 -1.47 6.81 -1.09
N ASN A 109 -2.81 6.82 -1.23
CA ASN A 109 -3.63 7.93 -0.75
C ASN A 109 -3.45 8.20 0.75
N SER A 110 -3.34 7.13 1.54
CA SER A 110 -3.08 7.25 2.97
C SER A 110 -1.70 7.87 3.23
N ILE A 111 -0.66 7.41 2.53
CA ILE A 111 0.72 7.90 2.70
C ILE A 111 0.85 9.36 2.28
N LEU A 112 0.16 9.79 1.21
CA LEU A 112 0.19 11.17 0.75
C LEU A 112 -0.32 12.19 1.79
N LYS A 113 -0.96 11.75 2.88
CA LYS A 113 -1.31 12.61 4.02
C LYS A 113 -0.10 13.28 4.65
N ILE A 114 1.08 12.65 4.63
CA ILE A 114 2.30 13.25 5.21
C ILE A 114 2.62 14.62 4.61
N ARG A 115 2.34 14.82 3.32
CA ARG A 115 2.53 16.10 2.64
C ARG A 115 1.64 17.19 3.24
N ASN A 116 0.41 16.86 3.58
CA ASN A 116 -0.51 17.80 4.22
C ASN A 116 -0.09 18.09 5.65
N VAL A 117 0.35 17.07 6.41
CA VAL A 117 0.86 17.23 7.78
C VAL A 117 2.06 18.17 7.81
N LEU A 118 3.01 18.02 6.88
CA LEU A 118 4.17 18.90 6.77
C LEU A 118 3.77 20.33 6.38
N ASP A 119 2.78 20.51 5.52
CA ASP A 119 2.25 21.84 5.17
C ASP A 119 1.60 22.53 6.38
N GLU A 120 0.81 21.79 7.15
CA GLU A 120 0.10 22.32 8.32
C GLU A 120 1.03 22.65 9.49
N LYS A 121 2.11 21.87 9.67
CA LYS A 121 3.00 21.98 10.84
C LYS A 121 4.24 22.82 10.60
N ILE A 122 4.75 22.85 9.38
CA ILE A 122 5.97 23.57 9.00
C ILE A 122 5.64 24.63 7.95
N GLY A 123 4.92 24.25 6.90
CA GLY A 123 4.61 25.10 5.74
C GLY A 123 5.47 24.71 4.54
N LEU A 124 4.83 24.38 3.41
CA LEU A 124 5.56 23.91 2.22
C LEU A 124 6.41 24.99 1.54
N THR A 125 6.14 26.26 1.82
CA THR A 125 6.91 27.41 1.30
C THR A 125 8.11 27.76 2.17
N GLU A 126 8.30 27.08 3.30
CA GLU A 126 9.50 27.22 4.09
C GLU A 126 10.69 26.62 3.34
N ALA A 127 11.87 27.20 3.57
CA ALA A 127 13.07 26.69 2.95
C ALA A 127 13.70 25.59 3.77
N ILE A 128 14.23 24.59 3.07
CA ILE A 128 14.73 23.39 3.71
C ILE A 128 15.92 23.65 4.64
N ASP A 129 16.74 24.67 4.34
CA ASP A 129 17.88 25.09 5.15
C ASP A 129 17.49 25.78 6.47
N GLN A 130 16.20 26.09 6.64
CA GLN A 130 15.65 26.72 7.83
C GLN A 130 14.81 25.75 8.69
N ILE A 131 14.66 24.51 8.25
CA ILE A 131 13.87 23.48 8.94
C ILE A 131 14.83 22.53 9.64
N ASP A 132 14.60 22.27 10.91
CA ASP A 132 15.34 21.22 11.62
C ASP A 132 14.93 19.85 11.08
N LYS A 133 15.90 19.05 10.66
CA LYS A 133 15.67 17.69 10.19
C LYS A 133 14.90 16.84 11.21
N THR A 134 15.15 17.07 12.50
CA THR A 134 14.49 16.31 13.58
C THR A 134 12.99 16.60 13.68
N ASP A 135 12.51 17.78 13.26
CA ASP A 135 11.08 18.10 13.20
C ASP A 135 10.39 17.30 12.08
N ILE A 136 11.04 17.20 10.92
CA ILE A 136 10.54 16.38 9.80
C ILE A 136 10.49 14.92 10.23
N GLU A 137 11.60 14.38 10.75
CA GLU A 137 11.66 12.99 11.24
C GLU A 137 10.58 12.70 12.28
N TYR A 138 10.40 13.60 13.25
CA TYR A 138 9.35 13.48 14.26
C TYR A 138 7.95 13.35 13.63
N LEU A 139 7.61 14.22 12.66
CA LEU A 139 6.30 14.16 11.99
C LEU A 139 6.13 12.87 11.17
N PHE A 140 7.20 12.35 10.55
CA PHE A 140 7.17 11.04 9.91
C PHE A 140 6.89 9.92 10.89
N PHE A 141 7.52 9.92 12.07
CA PHE A 141 7.25 8.91 13.10
C PHE A 141 5.86 9.02 13.71
N VAL A 142 5.32 10.24 13.85
CA VAL A 142 3.92 10.44 14.28
C VAL A 142 2.96 9.81 13.27
N GLU A 143 3.16 10.06 11.98
CA GLU A 143 2.28 9.48 10.95
C GLU A 143 2.48 7.96 10.80
N LEU A 144 3.72 7.46 10.92
CA LEU A 144 3.97 6.03 10.98
C LEU A 144 3.25 5.38 12.15
N LYS A 145 3.28 6.02 13.33
CA LYS A 145 2.59 5.53 14.53
C LYS A 145 1.08 5.41 14.31
N ASN A 146 0.47 6.37 13.62
CA ASN A 146 -0.94 6.30 13.25
C ASN A 146 -1.26 5.08 12.35
N ILE A 147 -0.33 4.66 11.50
CA ILE A 147 -0.48 3.45 10.66
C ILE A 147 -0.29 2.19 11.52
N GLU A 148 0.72 2.17 12.39
CA GLU A 148 1.00 1.08 13.32
C GLU A 148 -0.16 0.83 14.29
N ASP A 149 -0.84 1.86 14.75
CA ASP A 149 -2.00 1.73 15.63
C ASP A 149 -3.18 1.04 14.93
N LYS A 150 -3.35 1.21 13.60
CA LYS A 150 -4.31 0.42 12.81
C LYS A 150 -3.94 -1.06 12.84
N LEU A 151 -2.66 -1.38 12.67
CA LEU A 151 -2.18 -2.76 12.71
C LEU A 151 -2.37 -3.37 14.11
N GLY A 152 -2.04 -2.60 15.15
CA GLY A 152 -2.26 -3.00 16.54
C GLY A 152 -3.71 -3.35 16.81
N ALA A 153 -4.66 -2.52 16.38
CA ALA A 153 -6.09 -2.80 16.54
C ALA A 153 -6.52 -4.11 15.87
N LEU A 154 -5.97 -4.42 14.68
CA LEU A 154 -6.28 -5.67 13.97
C LEU A 154 -5.68 -6.89 14.68
N ILE A 155 -4.45 -6.80 15.19
CA ILE A 155 -3.78 -7.90 15.91
C ILE A 155 -4.50 -8.18 17.24
N HIS A 156 -4.87 -7.14 18.01
CA HIS A 156 -5.54 -7.32 19.30
C HIS A 156 -6.95 -7.90 19.19
N ALA A 157 -7.59 -7.75 18.03
CA ALA A 157 -8.94 -8.30 17.80
C ALA A 157 -8.95 -9.83 17.72
N ASN A 158 -7.81 -10.48 17.48
CA ASN A 158 -7.69 -11.94 17.38
C ASN A 158 -6.63 -12.46 18.38
N LYS A 159 -7.06 -13.30 19.32
CA LYS A 159 -6.18 -13.83 20.38
C LYS A 159 -5.04 -14.69 19.85
N GLU A 160 -5.29 -15.50 18.84
CA GLU A 160 -4.27 -16.37 18.24
C GLU A 160 -3.20 -15.54 17.51
N ASP A 161 -3.63 -14.54 16.74
CA ASP A 161 -2.70 -13.60 16.12
C ASP A 161 -1.88 -12.85 17.19
N TYR A 162 -2.53 -12.36 18.24
CA TYR A 162 -1.86 -11.69 19.36
C TYR A 162 -0.74 -12.54 19.97
N ASP A 163 -1.03 -13.79 20.35
CA ASP A 163 -0.07 -14.66 21.04
C ASP A 163 1.17 -14.97 20.18
N ASN A 164 1.04 -14.94 18.85
CA ASN A 164 2.11 -15.33 17.92
C ASN A 164 2.98 -14.16 17.43
N ILE A 165 2.42 -12.96 17.26
CA ILE A 165 3.12 -11.84 16.60
C ILE A 165 3.14 -10.55 17.41
N PHE A 166 2.49 -10.49 18.58
CA PHE A 166 2.46 -9.27 19.37
C PHE A 166 3.84 -8.83 19.86
N ALA A 167 4.73 -9.77 20.19
CA ALA A 167 6.09 -9.42 20.61
C ALA A 167 6.87 -8.69 19.49
N ASP A 168 6.76 -9.16 18.25
CA ASP A 168 7.38 -8.50 17.10
C ASP A 168 6.72 -7.14 16.80
N PHE A 169 5.39 -7.05 16.93
CA PHE A 169 4.66 -5.79 16.81
C PHE A 169 5.07 -4.78 17.89
N ASP A 170 5.17 -5.19 19.16
CA ASP A 170 5.56 -4.33 20.28
C ASP A 170 7.00 -3.81 20.12
N GLU A 171 7.91 -4.65 19.62
CA GLU A 171 9.28 -4.21 19.30
C GLU A 171 9.31 -3.23 18.12
N MET A 172 8.47 -3.45 17.10
CA MET A 172 8.32 -2.55 15.95
C MET A 172 7.91 -1.14 16.40
N VAL A 173 6.81 -1.02 17.16
CA VAL A 173 6.22 0.28 17.53
C VAL A 173 7.04 1.08 18.56
N LYS A 174 7.98 0.43 19.25
CA LYS A 174 8.89 1.08 20.20
C LYS A 174 10.18 1.57 19.54
N SER A 175 10.40 1.20 18.27
CA SER A 175 11.62 1.51 17.55
C SER A 175 11.52 2.84 16.78
N LYS A 176 12.66 3.51 16.62
CA LYS A 176 12.87 4.55 15.60
C LYS A 176 13.82 4.08 14.50
N ASP A 177 14.34 2.86 14.59
CA ASP A 177 15.19 2.28 13.55
C ASP A 177 14.30 1.71 12.42
N LEU A 178 14.29 2.40 11.29
CA LEU A 178 13.53 2.01 10.09
C LEU A 178 13.92 0.63 9.55
N LYS A 179 15.14 0.14 9.80
CA LYS A 179 15.55 -1.22 9.41
C LYS A 179 14.88 -2.25 10.31
N LEU A 180 14.89 -2.01 11.62
CA LEU A 180 14.22 -2.89 12.59
C LEU A 180 12.71 -2.89 12.34
N ILE A 181 12.11 -1.73 12.13
CA ILE A 181 10.67 -1.62 11.84
C ILE A 181 10.31 -2.45 10.60
N ASN A 182 11.06 -2.30 9.51
CA ASN A 182 10.82 -3.06 8.28
C ASN A 182 11.01 -4.59 8.49
N GLN A 183 12.04 -4.99 9.24
CA GLN A 183 12.29 -6.39 9.57
C GLN A 183 11.12 -7.00 10.36
N LYS A 184 10.60 -6.29 11.37
CA LYS A 184 9.48 -6.75 12.19
C LYS A 184 8.17 -6.77 11.40
N ASN A 185 7.93 -5.75 10.56
CA ASN A 185 6.82 -5.70 9.62
C ASN A 185 6.82 -6.91 8.66
N GLU A 186 7.99 -7.32 8.14
CA GLU A 186 8.12 -8.53 7.32
C GLU A 186 7.83 -9.82 8.08
N ILE A 187 8.20 -9.92 9.35
CA ILE A 187 7.89 -11.10 10.20
C ILE A 187 6.37 -11.22 10.37
N ILE A 188 5.70 -10.11 10.71
CA ILE A 188 4.23 -10.05 10.83
C ILE A 188 3.59 -10.44 9.48
N GLN A 189 4.07 -9.88 8.37
CA GLN A 189 3.58 -10.21 7.03
C GLN A 189 3.69 -11.72 6.75
N ARG A 190 4.85 -12.31 7.03
CA ARG A 190 5.12 -13.74 6.77
C ARG A 190 4.23 -14.63 7.63
N TYR A 191 3.94 -14.26 8.87
CA TYR A 191 2.99 -14.99 9.71
C TYR A 191 1.62 -15.05 9.04
N TYR A 192 1.06 -13.91 8.65
CA TYR A 192 -0.24 -13.87 7.97
C TYR A 192 -0.24 -14.59 6.61
N LEU A 193 0.85 -14.48 5.83
CA LEU A 193 0.98 -15.15 4.53
C LEU A 193 1.22 -16.67 4.63
N LYS A 194 1.75 -17.19 5.73
CA LYS A 194 2.07 -18.62 5.88
C LYS A 194 1.03 -19.41 6.67
N LEU A 195 0.40 -18.83 7.69
CA LEU A 195 -0.46 -19.57 8.63
C LEU A 195 -1.95 -19.47 8.28
N LYS A 196 -2.46 -18.28 7.89
CA LYS A 196 -3.89 -18.14 7.59
C LYS A 196 -4.38 -18.85 6.33
N PRO A 197 -3.61 -19.02 5.24
CA PRO A 197 -4.09 -19.81 4.10
C PRO A 197 -4.43 -21.25 4.46
N ASN A 198 -3.72 -21.87 5.40
CA ASN A 198 -3.99 -23.25 5.85
C ASN A 198 -5.24 -23.31 6.75
N HIS A 199 -5.40 -22.37 7.69
CA HIS A 199 -6.57 -22.29 8.58
C HIS A 199 -7.86 -21.95 7.81
N VAL A 200 -7.77 -21.06 6.81
CA VAL A 200 -8.86 -20.75 5.86
C VAL A 200 -9.22 -21.98 5.02
N MET A 201 -8.23 -22.77 4.57
CA MET A 201 -8.48 -24.03 3.84
C MET A 201 -9.21 -25.06 4.72
N GLU A 202 -8.84 -25.19 5.98
CA GLU A 202 -9.47 -26.09 6.96
C GLU A 202 -10.90 -25.67 7.29
N ASN A 203 -11.15 -24.37 7.49
CA ASN A 203 -12.48 -23.81 7.76
C ASN A 203 -13.43 -23.92 6.55
N ILE A 204 -12.91 -23.82 5.32
CA ILE A 204 -13.68 -24.10 4.08
C ILE A 204 -14.14 -25.56 4.05
N MET A 205 -13.31 -26.51 4.49
CA MET A 205 -13.69 -27.93 4.55
C MET A 205 -14.73 -28.23 5.66
N MET A 206 -14.88 -27.34 6.64
CA MET A 206 -15.81 -27.49 7.77
C MET A 206 -17.15 -26.74 7.61
N GLY A 207 -17.32 -25.96 6.54
CA GLY A 207 -18.61 -25.35 6.18
C GLY A 207 -19.01 -24.10 6.98
N GLY A 208 -18.09 -23.45 7.68
CA GLY A 208 -18.34 -22.15 8.34
C GLY A 208 -18.19 -21.01 7.34
N THR A 209 -19.27 -20.30 7.01
CA THR A 209 -19.23 -19.21 6.01
C THR A 209 -18.92 -17.84 6.60
N ASP A 210 -19.47 -17.52 7.77
CA ASP A 210 -19.44 -16.15 8.32
C ASP A 210 -18.16 -15.87 9.11
N GLU A 211 -17.69 -16.87 9.87
CA GLU A 211 -16.39 -16.83 10.56
C GLU A 211 -15.24 -16.78 9.54
N LEU A 212 -15.34 -17.56 8.47
CA LEU A 212 -14.40 -17.55 7.35
C LEU A 212 -14.33 -16.18 6.64
N GLN A 213 -15.47 -15.56 6.36
CA GLN A 213 -15.51 -14.21 5.76
C GLN A 213 -14.86 -13.18 6.69
N THR A 214 -15.14 -13.26 7.99
CA THR A 214 -14.56 -12.35 9.00
C THR A 214 -13.03 -12.50 9.08
N GLU A 215 -12.54 -13.75 9.06
CA GLU A 215 -11.10 -14.05 9.06
C GLU A 215 -10.40 -13.59 7.78
N LEU A 216 -11.04 -13.77 6.61
CA LEU A 216 -10.52 -13.32 5.32
C LEU A 216 -10.42 -11.79 5.26
N VAL A 217 -11.44 -11.08 5.75
CA VAL A 217 -11.43 -9.61 5.83
C VAL A 217 -10.35 -9.13 6.80
N SER A 218 -10.23 -9.76 7.97
CA SER A 218 -9.16 -9.46 8.94
C SER A 218 -7.77 -9.67 8.33
N PHE A 219 -7.56 -10.79 7.62
CA PHE A 219 -6.33 -11.08 6.90
C PHE A 219 -6.01 -10.00 5.85
N GLN A 220 -6.98 -9.66 4.99
CA GLN A 220 -6.80 -8.65 3.95
C GLN A 220 -6.44 -7.29 4.54
N ASN A 221 -7.11 -6.91 5.63
CA ASN A 221 -6.83 -5.65 6.33
C ASN A 221 -5.41 -5.62 6.90
N VAL A 222 -4.93 -6.71 7.52
CA VAL A 222 -3.57 -6.76 8.05
C VAL A 222 -2.53 -6.69 6.93
N ILE A 223 -2.70 -7.48 5.86
CA ILE A 223 -1.80 -7.43 4.70
C ILE A 223 -1.79 -6.02 4.07
N GLY A 224 -2.95 -5.36 4.02
CA GLY A 224 -3.09 -3.99 3.57
C GLY A 224 -2.25 -3.01 4.39
N VAL A 225 -2.40 -3.04 5.72
CA VAL A 225 -1.68 -2.11 6.63
C VAL A 225 -0.18 -2.37 6.66
N VAL A 226 0.25 -3.63 6.68
CA VAL A 226 1.68 -4.00 6.59
C VAL A 226 2.31 -3.50 5.29
N GLY A 227 1.58 -3.54 4.17
CA GLY A 227 2.01 -2.94 2.91
C GLY A 227 2.04 -1.40 2.96
N GLU A 228 1.12 -0.77 3.70
CA GLU A 228 1.11 0.68 3.93
C GLU A 228 2.38 1.12 4.68
N ILE A 229 2.77 0.39 5.73
CA ILE A 229 4.00 0.63 6.51
C ILE A 229 5.24 0.53 5.61
N GLU A 230 5.36 -0.53 4.80
CA GLU A 230 6.51 -0.73 3.91
C GLU A 230 6.64 0.44 2.90
N LEU A 231 5.53 0.84 2.28
CA LEU A 231 5.49 1.94 1.34
C LEU A 231 5.83 3.28 2.01
N PHE A 232 5.34 3.51 3.23
CA PHE A 232 5.64 4.72 4.00
C PHE A 232 7.13 4.82 4.36
N ILE A 233 7.74 3.73 4.83
CA ILE A 233 9.18 3.67 5.15
C ILE A 233 10.02 3.94 3.90
N LYS A 234 9.63 3.41 2.73
CA LYS A 234 10.32 3.68 1.46
C LYS A 234 10.28 5.16 1.10
N LEU A 235 9.13 5.82 1.24
CA LEU A 235 9.03 7.25 0.99
C LEU A 235 9.90 8.04 1.98
N PHE A 236 9.84 7.70 3.26
CA PHE A 236 10.59 8.40 4.29
C PHE A 236 12.11 8.31 4.01
N LYS A 237 12.63 7.14 3.67
CA LYS A 237 14.06 6.97 3.31
C LYS A 237 14.50 7.85 2.13
N ILE A 238 13.64 8.04 1.13
CA ILE A 238 13.95 8.91 -0.03
C ILE A 238 14.03 10.38 0.42
N ILE A 239 13.11 10.80 1.29
CA ILE A 239 13.09 12.17 1.82
C ILE A 239 14.27 12.41 2.76
N GLU A 240 14.53 11.48 3.68
CA GLU A 240 15.64 11.54 4.65
C GLU A 240 17.02 11.73 3.99
N GLN A 241 17.21 11.21 2.78
CA GLN A 241 18.45 11.36 2.01
C GLN A 241 18.62 12.75 1.38
N LYS A 242 17.54 13.53 1.28
CA LYS A 242 17.50 14.83 0.61
C LYS A 242 17.35 16.00 1.59
N ILE A 243 17.25 15.71 2.88
CA ILE A 243 17.23 16.65 4.01
C ILE A 243 18.43 16.41 4.90
#